data_AF-A0A847BVI0-F1
#
_entry.id   AF-A0A847BVI0-F1
#
_cell.length_a   1.000
_cell.length_b   1.000
_cell.length_c   1.000
_cell.angle_alpha   90.00
_cell.angle_beta   90.00
_cell.angle_gamma   90.00
#
_symmetry.space_group_name_H-M   'P 1'
#
loop_
_entity.id
_entity.type
_entity.pdbx_description
1 polymer ?
#
loop_
_entity_poly.entity_id
_entity_poly.type
_entity_poly.pdbx_seq_one_letter_code
_entity_poly.pdbx_strand_id
1 'polypeptide(L)' 'LHNEVPGITIPDPVRERLKGKSGEEGVREGLAVARELIDAARGRAGGFYLIPPFGRVEPALELIDHIRSIAAG' A
#
# COMPACT_ATOMS: atom_id res chain seq x y z
N LEU A 1 -5.59 12.68 3.96
CA LEU A 1 -5.11 11.29 4.13
C LEU A 1 -5.05 10.84 5.59
N HIS A 2 -4.44 11.56 6.53
CA HIS A 2 -4.82 11.39 7.95
C HIS A 2 -6.21 12.01 8.10
N ASN A 3 -7.20 11.28 8.63
CA ASN A 3 -8.60 11.70 8.84
C ASN A 3 -9.61 11.45 7.70
N GLU A 4 -9.26 10.78 6.60
CA GLU A 4 -10.26 10.50 5.54
C GLU A 4 -11.15 9.28 5.85
N VAL A 5 -10.68 8.38 6.72
CA VAL A 5 -11.45 7.24 7.19
C VAL A 5 -11.43 7.22 8.72
N PRO A 6 -12.60 7.38 9.39
CA PRO A 6 -12.69 7.27 10.83
C PRO A 6 -12.13 5.94 11.34
N GLY A 7 -11.28 6.00 12.36
CA GLY A 7 -10.66 4.82 12.97
C GLY A 7 -9.40 4.30 12.26
N ILE A 8 -8.96 4.89 11.13
CA ILE A 8 -7.69 4.54 10.48
C ILE A 8 -6.64 5.61 10.80
N THR A 9 -5.50 5.17 11.32
CA THR A 9 -4.34 6.01 11.63
C THR A 9 -3.12 5.52 10.84
N ILE A 10 -2.38 6.44 10.24
CA ILE A 10 -1.09 6.15 9.60
C ILE A 10 0.02 6.32 10.65
N PRO A 11 0.83 5.28 10.96
CA PRO A 11 1.90 5.38 11.95
C PRO A 11 2.93 6.47 11.59
N ASP A 12 3.51 7.13 12.60
CA ASP A 12 4.49 8.20 12.39
C ASP A 12 5.70 7.81 11.52
N PRO A 13 6.30 6.60 11.65
CA PRO A 13 7.39 6.19 10.76
C PRO A 13 7.00 6.18 9.28
N VAL A 14 5.75 5.80 8.96
CA VAL A 14 5.22 5.81 7.60
C VAL A 14 4.98 7.26 7.14
N ARG A 15 4.49 8.13 8.03
CA ARG A 15 4.29 9.55 7.72
C ARG A 15 5.60 10.25 7.39
N GLU A 16 6.65 10.02 8.16
CA GLU A 16 7.96 10.62 7.89
C GLU A 16 8.56 10.11 6.58
N ARG A 17 8.34 8.83 6.23
CA ARG A 17 8.74 8.30 4.91
C ARG A 17 8.07 9.01 3.73
N LEU A 18 6.81 9.40 3.89
CA LEU A 18 6.01 10.07 2.84
C LEU A 18 6.19 11.59 2.81
N LYS A 19 6.70 12.18 3.89
CA LYS A 19 6.83 13.62 4.06
C LYS A 19 7.73 14.24 2.98
N GLY A 20 7.24 15.29 2.35
CA GLY A 20 7.95 15.99 1.27
C GLY A 20 7.91 15.28 -0.10
N LYS A 21 7.44 14.03 -0.17
CA LYS A 21 7.32 13.28 -1.43
C LYS A 21 6.01 13.61 -2.14
N SER A 22 6.07 13.78 -3.45
CA SER A 22 4.90 14.04 -4.29
C SER A 22 5.06 13.41 -5.68
N GLY A 23 4.01 13.44 -6.50
CA GLY A 23 4.02 12.84 -7.84
C GLY A 23 4.45 11.37 -7.82
N GLU A 24 5.35 11.00 -8.74
CA GLU A 24 5.87 9.64 -8.86
C GLU A 24 6.63 9.17 -7.62
N GLU A 25 7.32 10.07 -6.93
CA GLU A 25 8.06 9.72 -5.72
C GLU A 25 7.14 9.32 -4.58
N GLY A 26 6.05 10.07 -4.40
CA GLY A 26 5.01 9.75 -3.43
C GLY A 26 4.33 8.41 -3.75
N VAL A 27 4.04 8.16 -5.03
CA VAL A 27 3.45 6.89 -5.48
C VAL A 27 4.39 5.72 -5.20
N ARG A 28 5.68 5.84 -5.53
CA ARG A 28 6.67 4.79 -5.31
C ARG A 28 6.83 4.45 -3.84
N GLU A 29 6.88 5.47 -2.97
CA GLU A 29 6.97 5.24 -1.52
C GLU A 29 5.69 4.59 -0.97
N GLY A 30 4.52 5.05 -1.41
CA GLY A 30 3.24 4.44 -1.03
C GLY A 30 3.15 2.96 -1.44
N LEU A 31 3.62 2.62 -2.64
CA LEU A 31 3.70 1.25 -3.12
C LEU A 31 4.69 0.39 -2.31
N ALA A 32 5.82 0.96 -1.90
CA ALA A 32 6.77 0.26 -1.02
C ALA A 32 6.12 -0.08 0.33
N VAL A 33 5.46 0.89 0.98
CA VAL A 33 4.73 0.67 2.23
C VAL A 33 3.62 -0.37 2.07
N ALA A 34 2.86 -0.33 0.97
CA ALA A 34 1.81 -1.29 0.69
C ALA A 34 2.35 -2.72 0.53
N ARG A 35 3.50 -2.90 -0.14
CA ARG A 35 4.17 -4.20 -0.27
C ARG A 35 4.64 -4.75 1.07
N GLU A 36 5.26 -3.91 1.91
CA GLU A 36 5.67 -4.30 3.26
C GLU A 36 4.47 -4.79 4.09
N LEU A 37 3.32 -4.12 3.98
CA LEU A 37 2.10 -4.54 4.66
C LEU A 37 1.56 -5.88 4.13
N ILE A 38 1.58 -6.07 2.82
CA ILE A 38 1.18 -7.33 2.17
C ILE A 38 2.06 -8.49 2.64
N ASP A 39 3.38 -8.30 2.66
CA ASP A 39 4.34 -9.31 3.10
C ASP A 39 4.13 -9.68 4.56
N ALA A 40 3.92 -8.69 5.43
CA ALA A 40 3.66 -8.92 6.85
C ALA A 40 2.31 -9.63 7.11
N ALA A 41 1.31 -9.42 6.25
CA ALA A 41 -0.01 -10.03 6.34
C ALA A 41 -0.10 -11.43 5.70
N ARG A 42 0.92 -11.86 4.95
CA ARG A 42 0.96 -13.18 4.31
C ARG A 42 0.71 -14.28 5.34
N GLY A 43 -0.22 -15.18 5.02
CA GLY A 43 -0.63 -16.28 5.90
C GLY A 43 -1.45 -15.87 7.14
N ARG A 44 -1.75 -14.57 7.31
CA ARG A 44 -2.57 -14.03 8.41
C ARG A 44 -3.96 -13.59 7.96
N ALA A 45 -4.17 -13.43 6.65
CA ALA A 45 -5.43 -13.05 6.03
C ALA A 45 -5.77 -13.98 4.87
N GLY A 46 -7.06 -14.15 4.56
CA GLY A 46 -7.54 -14.95 3.43
C GLY A 46 -7.39 -14.25 2.06
N GLY A 47 -6.97 -12.98 2.04
CA GLY A 47 -6.78 -12.20 0.82
C GLY A 47 -6.63 -10.71 1.11
N PHE A 48 -6.56 -9.91 0.05
CA PHE A 48 -6.37 -8.46 0.11
C PHE A 48 -7.48 -7.74 -0.65
N TYR A 49 -7.92 -6.61 -0.12
CA TYR A 49 -8.81 -5.65 -0.79
C TYR A 49 -8.02 -4.37 -1.08
N LEU A 50 -7.91 -4.00 -2.36
CA LEU A 50 -7.11 -2.85 -2.80
C LEU A 50 -8.03 -1.68 -3.17
N ILE A 51 -7.69 -0.48 -2.68
CA ILE A 51 -8.41 0.77 -2.98
C ILE A 51 -7.43 1.73 -3.67
N PRO A 52 -7.34 1.70 -5.01
CA PRO A 52 -6.50 2.65 -5.72
C PRO A 52 -7.07 4.07 -5.65
N PRO A 53 -6.21 5.10 -5.48
CA PRO A 53 -6.66 6.48 -5.48
C PRO A 53 -7.11 6.92 -6.87
N PHE A 54 -8.19 7.70 -6.94
CA PHE A 54 -8.68 8.39 -8.15
C PHE A 54 -8.87 7.48 -9.38
N GLY A 55 -9.19 6.20 -9.18
CA GLY A 55 -9.41 5.24 -10.27
C GLY A 55 -8.16 4.85 -11.05
N ARG A 56 -6.94 5.12 -10.54
CA ARG A 56 -5.69 4.71 -11.20
C ARG A 56 -5.49 3.20 -11.06
N VAL A 57 -5.44 2.49 -12.16
CA VAL A 57 -5.40 1.01 -12.16
C VAL A 57 -3.97 0.49 -12.02
N GLU A 58 -2.98 1.23 -12.50
CA GLU A 58 -1.59 0.82 -12.59
C GLU A 58 -0.98 0.45 -11.23
N PRO A 59 -1.13 1.27 -10.16
CA PRO A 59 -0.61 0.91 -8.85
C PRO A 59 -1.29 -0.35 -8.27
N ALA A 60 -2.57 -0.58 -8.59
CA ALA A 60 -3.28 -1.77 -8.14
C ALA A 60 -2.77 -3.03 -8.85
N LEU A 61 -2.52 -2.96 -10.17
CA LEU A 61 -1.95 -4.07 -10.93
C LEU A 61 -0.59 -4.49 -10.38
N GLU A 62 0.27 -3.53 -10.07
CA GLU A 62 1.58 -3.80 -9.49
C GLU A 62 1.51 -4.52 -8.14
N LEU A 63 0.54 -4.16 -7.28
CA LEU A 63 0.31 -4.87 -6.02
C LEU A 63 -0.31 -6.25 -6.23
N ILE A 64 -1.20 -6.42 -7.22
CA ILE A 64 -1.76 -7.74 -7.57
C ILE A 64 -0.65 -8.70 -8.01
N ASP A 65 0.28 -8.23 -8.85
CA ASP A 65 1.41 -9.04 -9.30
C ASP A 65 2.34 -9.41 -8.14
N HIS A 66 2.57 -8.48 -7.20
CA HIS A 66 3.31 -8.77 -5.97
C HIS A 66 2.61 -9.82 -5.09
N ILE A 67 1.31 -9.69 -4.86
CA ILE A 67 0.52 -10.66 -4.08
C ILE A 67 0.60 -12.05 -4.69
N ARG A 68 0.50 -12.15 -6.03
CA ARG A 68 0.59 -13.43 -6.75
C ARG A 68 1.98 -14.04 -6.65
N SER A 69 3.04 -13.24 -6.75
CA SER A 69 4.42 -13.73 -6.69
C SER A 69 4.74 -14.34 -5.33
N ILE A 70 4.22 -13.75 -4.24
CA ILE A 70 4.42 -14.28 -2.89
C ILE A 70 3.42 -15.39 -2.53
N ALA A 71 2.25 -15.48 -3.16
CA ALA A 71 1.30 -16.56 -2.90
C ALA A 71 1.72 -17.91 -3.53
N ALA A 72 2.58 -17.88 -4.54
CA ALA A 72 3.04 -19.06 -5.26
C ALA A 72 4.18 -19.83 -4.57
N GLY A 73 4.64 -19.40 -3.39
CA GLY A 73 5.63 -20.09 -2.55
C GLY A 73 5.06 -20.50 -1.20
#